data_AF-A0A3B9KV04-F1
#
_entry.id   AF-A0A3B9KV04-F1
#
_cell.length_a   1.000
_cell.length_b   1.000
_cell.length_c   1.000
_cell.angle_alpha   90.00
_cell.angle_beta   90.00
_cell.angle_gamma   90.00
#
_symmetry.space_group_name_H-M   'P 1'
#
loop_
_entity.id
_entity.type
_entity.pdbx_description
1 polymer ?
#
loop_
_entity_poly.entity_id
_entity_poly.type
_entity_poly.pdbx_seq_one_letter_code
_entity_poly.pdbx_strand_id
1 'polypeptide(L)'
;MNEVKRMKYLSVDLEACNMFVKGSVFSVGMVLADENFNIIFKRNYWINPLCRFAMKFRKPIDFKVKKGDLDDKPTFAEIRDELASYLEDKDTIVMAHSANNDMFMFNEACKRAHVKPFEFRFICTQMIYSAVYDVENGIGLDKVSVQLGRTTEFQHHQADDDSEMALYLLKHCLEKTGLTYKEMIKRYGITPGRMLNGSFTPMRCAELGKLRQRRKQQAFALQRKWQKEVKVDGVVTMHLDPRFFDLIKARSKTVELRLSDAKRDAVKVGDAIYFIKNSHTPQLLKAKVTSIERFDSFESAYDSLDHASIGFRDVGIMEYMEKMFELYPEEKEQGREVVAFHLDVCEE
;
A
#
# COMPACT_ATOMS: atom_id res chain seq x y z
N MET A 1 -47.20 -4.56 -6.05
CA MET A 1 -46.20 -4.13 -7.04
C MET A 1 -44.93 -4.89 -6.74
N ASN A 2 -44.48 -5.80 -7.61
CA ASN A 2 -43.16 -6.39 -7.48
C ASN A 2 -42.16 -5.28 -7.79
N GLU A 3 -41.39 -4.83 -6.79
CA GLU A 3 -40.23 -3.98 -7.02
C GLU A 3 -39.30 -4.69 -8.01
N VAL A 4 -39.07 -4.08 -9.17
CA VAL A 4 -38.02 -4.51 -10.09
C VAL A 4 -36.72 -4.28 -9.34
N LYS A 5 -36.14 -5.35 -8.78
CA LYS A 5 -34.85 -5.26 -8.08
C LYS A 5 -33.79 -4.78 -9.05
N ARG A 6 -33.27 -3.57 -8.80
CA ARG A 6 -32.20 -2.96 -9.59
C ARG A 6 -30.86 -3.15 -8.89
N MET A 7 -29.82 -3.29 -9.69
CA MET A 7 -28.44 -3.40 -9.24
C MET A 7 -28.06 -2.14 -8.45
N LYS A 8 -27.40 -2.32 -7.30
CA LYS A 8 -26.91 -1.22 -6.46
C LYS A 8 -25.41 -1.33 -6.25
N TYR A 9 -24.79 -0.20 -5.92
CA TYR A 9 -23.39 -0.13 -5.52
C TYR A 9 -23.32 0.25 -4.05
N LEU A 10 -22.61 -0.54 -3.25
CA LEU A 10 -22.34 -0.24 -1.86
C LEU A 10 -20.84 -0.11 -1.65
N SER A 11 -20.38 1.09 -1.37
CA SER A 11 -19.00 1.34 -0.99
C SER A 11 -18.86 1.38 0.52
N VAL A 12 -17.82 0.74 1.04
CA VAL A 12 -17.52 0.68 2.47
C VAL A 12 -16.04 0.95 2.74
N ASP A 13 -15.78 1.49 3.92
CA ASP A 13 -14.47 1.76 4.48
C ASP A 13 -14.56 1.68 6.01
N LEU A 14 -13.50 1.23 6.67
CA LEU A 14 -13.48 0.98 8.11
C LEU A 14 -12.30 1.64 8.79
N GLU A 15 -12.57 2.26 9.93
CA GLU A 15 -11.53 2.77 10.82
C GLU A 15 -11.48 1.95 12.12
N ALA A 16 -10.25 1.61 12.51
CA ALA A 16 -9.97 0.80 13.69
C ALA A 16 -8.97 1.49 14.61
N CYS A 17 -9.21 1.41 15.92
CA CYS A 17 -8.32 1.98 16.92
C CYS A 17 -7.38 0.89 17.45
N ASN A 18 -6.23 1.21 18.05
CA ASN A 18 -5.41 0.21 18.75
C ASN A 18 -4.93 -0.98 17.89
N MET A 19 -3.75 -0.81 17.28
CA MET A 19 -3.10 -1.82 16.43
C MET A 19 -2.86 -3.19 17.10
N PHE A 20 -2.88 -3.27 18.43
CA PHE A 20 -2.69 -4.53 19.17
C PHE A 20 -4.00 -5.30 19.42
N VAL A 21 -5.14 -4.68 19.15
CA VAL A 21 -6.47 -5.27 19.34
C VAL A 21 -7.14 -5.41 17.98
N LYS A 22 -7.01 -6.56 17.34
CA LYS A 22 -7.67 -6.81 16.05
C LYS A 22 -9.19 -6.70 16.18
N GLY A 23 -9.85 -6.11 15.18
CA GLY A 23 -11.31 -5.96 15.15
C GLY A 23 -11.87 -4.83 16.03
N SER A 24 -11.02 -3.94 16.53
CA SER A 24 -11.32 -2.72 17.30
C SER A 24 -11.91 -1.58 16.44
N VAL A 25 -12.83 -1.94 15.55
CA VAL A 25 -13.51 -1.03 14.63
C VAL A 25 -14.31 0.00 15.44
N PHE A 26 -14.12 1.28 15.13
CA PHE A 26 -14.87 2.39 15.74
C PHE A 26 -15.67 3.22 14.74
N SER A 27 -15.42 3.01 13.44
CA SER A 27 -16.15 3.68 12.35
C SER A 27 -16.36 2.71 11.19
N VAL A 28 -17.58 2.66 10.65
CA VAL A 28 -17.87 2.01 9.36
C VAL A 28 -18.58 3.02 8.47
N GLY A 29 -17.92 3.43 7.40
CA GLY A 29 -18.49 4.24 6.35
C GLY A 29 -19.29 3.38 5.38
N MET A 30 -20.47 3.85 4.98
CA MET A 30 -21.29 3.18 3.97
C MET A 30 -21.92 4.20 3.04
N VAL A 31 -21.71 4.01 1.74
CA VAL A 31 -22.36 4.79 0.68
C VAL A 31 -23.06 3.84 -0.27
N LEU A 32 -24.40 3.89 -0.26
CA LEU A 32 -25.23 3.13 -1.18
C LEU A 32 -25.66 4.04 -2.33
N ALA A 33 -25.50 3.59 -3.56
CA ALA A 33 -25.95 4.26 -4.76
C ALA A 33 -26.71 3.33 -5.70
N ASP A 34 -27.56 3.91 -6.54
CA ASP A 34 -28.21 3.18 -7.63
C ASP A 34 -27.23 2.87 -8.78
N GLU A 35 -27.71 2.17 -9.81
CA GLU A 35 -26.92 1.81 -10.99
C GLU A 35 -26.37 3.00 -11.79
N ASN A 36 -26.93 4.20 -11.59
CA ASN A 36 -26.51 5.45 -12.23
C ASN A 36 -25.58 6.29 -11.32
N PHE A 37 -25.13 5.71 -10.19
CA PHE A 37 -24.30 6.38 -9.18
C PHE A 37 -25.00 7.55 -8.48
N ASN A 38 -26.33 7.58 -8.44
CA ASN A 38 -27.06 8.49 -7.57
C ASN A 38 -27.01 7.93 -6.14
N ILE A 39 -26.49 8.73 -5.19
CA ILE A 39 -26.39 8.32 -3.79
C ILE A 39 -27.81 8.20 -3.19
N ILE A 40 -28.13 7.00 -2.71
CA ILE A 40 -29.36 6.69 -1.96
C ILE A 40 -29.17 7.05 -0.49
N PHE A 41 -28.02 6.66 0.09
CA PHE A 41 -27.61 7.15 1.40
C PHE A 41 -26.09 7.18 1.53
N LYS A 42 -25.62 8.06 2.39
CA LYS A 42 -24.25 8.11 2.94
C LYS A 42 -24.37 8.13 4.46
N ARG A 43 -23.68 7.22 5.14
CA ARG A 43 -23.75 7.09 6.61
C ARG A 43 -22.42 6.65 7.17
N ASN A 44 -22.02 7.26 8.28
CA ASN A 44 -20.95 6.76 9.13
C ASN A 44 -21.54 6.14 10.41
N TYR A 45 -21.28 4.85 10.64
CA TYR A 45 -21.63 4.16 11.88
C TYR A 45 -20.50 4.35 12.89
N TRP A 46 -20.73 5.22 13.87
CA TRP A 46 -19.87 5.33 15.05
C TRP A 46 -20.12 4.16 16.00
N ILE A 47 -19.05 3.51 16.44
CA ILE A 47 -19.09 2.25 17.17
C ILE A 47 -18.25 2.37 18.43
N ASN A 48 -18.78 1.88 19.56
CA ASN A 48 -17.99 1.66 20.75
C ASN A 48 -17.09 0.41 20.55
N PRO A 49 -15.75 0.55 20.46
CA PRO A 49 -14.85 -0.57 20.13
C PRO A 49 -14.60 -1.50 21.33
N LEU A 50 -15.12 -1.17 22.52
CA LEU A 50 -14.93 -1.90 23.78
C LEU A 50 -13.45 -2.15 24.12
N CYS A 51 -12.58 -1.20 23.78
CA CYS A 51 -11.17 -1.26 24.10
C CYS A 51 -10.57 0.12 24.35
N ARG A 52 -9.31 0.13 24.81
CA ARG A 52 -8.53 1.36 24.90
C ARG A 52 -8.33 1.95 23.51
N PHE A 53 -8.73 3.21 23.34
CA PHE A 53 -8.44 3.99 22.15
C PHE A 53 -6.95 4.36 22.15
N ALA A 54 -6.15 3.65 21.35
CA ALA A 54 -4.71 3.84 21.26
C ALA A 54 -4.31 4.08 19.82
N MET A 55 -3.90 5.31 19.50
CA MET A 55 -3.50 5.72 18.16
C MET A 55 -1.99 5.97 18.14
N LYS A 56 -1.20 4.90 18.10
CA LYS A 56 0.23 4.98 17.82
C LYS A 56 0.48 4.50 16.39
N PHE A 57 0.08 5.32 15.42
CA PHE A 57 0.39 5.07 14.02
C PHE A 57 1.76 5.67 13.68
N ARG A 58 2.49 5.07 12.72
CA ARG A 58 3.78 5.61 12.21
C ARG A 58 3.68 7.07 11.72
N LYS A 59 2.48 7.48 11.27
CA LYS A 59 2.09 8.88 11.05
C LYS A 59 0.82 9.14 11.86
N PRO A 60 0.74 10.20 12.67
CA PRO A 60 -0.48 10.52 13.40
C PRO A 60 -1.61 10.82 12.40
N ILE A 61 -2.70 10.06 12.51
CA ILE A 61 -3.96 10.33 11.81
C ILE A 61 -4.89 10.97 12.83
N ASP A 62 -5.46 12.11 12.48
CA ASP A 62 -6.49 12.77 13.28
C ASP A 62 -7.87 12.41 12.76
N PHE A 63 -8.50 11.41 13.39
CA PHE A 63 -9.86 10.98 13.09
C PHE A 63 -10.92 11.95 13.61
N LYS A 64 -10.53 13.05 14.27
CA LYS A 64 -11.43 14.06 14.88
C LYS A 64 -12.46 13.46 15.85
N VAL A 65 -12.13 12.29 16.42
CA VAL A 65 -12.95 11.57 17.40
C VAL A 65 -12.11 11.17 18.58
N LYS A 66 -12.61 11.43 19.78
CA LYS A 66 -12.01 11.00 21.04
C LYS A 66 -12.77 9.80 21.58
N LYS A 67 -12.11 9.01 22.44
CA LYS A 67 -12.72 7.83 23.08
C LYS A 67 -14.09 8.14 23.71
N GLY A 68 -14.20 9.24 24.44
CA GLY A 68 -15.43 9.63 25.14
C GLY A 68 -16.62 9.87 24.21
N ASP A 69 -16.37 10.24 22.96
CA ASP A 69 -17.44 10.49 21.96
C ASP A 69 -18.09 9.19 21.47
N LEU A 70 -17.45 8.04 21.76
CA LEU A 70 -17.85 6.70 21.35
C LEU A 70 -18.46 5.88 22.49
N ASP A 71 -18.43 6.37 23.73
CA ASP A 71 -18.84 5.58 24.90
C ASP A 71 -20.34 5.26 24.88
N ASP A 72 -21.17 6.17 24.36
CA ASP A 72 -22.63 6.06 24.20
C ASP A 72 -23.08 5.44 22.86
N LYS A 73 -22.13 5.12 21.97
CA LYS A 73 -22.40 4.57 20.64
C LYS A 73 -22.63 3.06 20.71
N PRO A 74 -23.41 2.48 19.78
CA PRO A 74 -23.64 1.04 19.77
C PRO A 74 -22.34 0.28 19.57
N THR A 75 -22.29 -0.95 20.06
CA THR A 75 -21.20 -1.90 19.84
C THR A 75 -21.30 -2.50 18.44
N PHE A 76 -20.20 -3.10 17.96
CA PHE A 76 -20.20 -3.80 16.68
C PHE A 76 -21.24 -4.92 16.63
N ALA A 77 -21.48 -5.61 17.75
CA ALA A 77 -22.49 -6.66 17.85
C ALA A 77 -23.91 -6.13 17.60
N GLU A 78 -24.23 -4.96 18.13
CA GLU A 78 -25.56 -4.35 18.03
C GLU A 78 -25.89 -3.87 16.62
N ILE A 79 -24.89 -3.39 15.86
CA ILE A 79 -25.12 -2.93 14.49
C ILE A 79 -24.93 -4.02 13.42
N ARG A 80 -24.43 -5.21 13.79
CA ARG A 80 -24.03 -6.26 12.83
C ARG A 80 -25.14 -6.62 11.86
N ASP A 81 -26.36 -6.81 12.36
CA ASP A 81 -27.49 -7.26 11.52
C ASP A 81 -28.00 -6.15 10.59
N GLU A 82 -27.91 -4.89 11.01
CA GLU A 82 -28.17 -3.76 10.13
C GLU A 82 -27.15 -3.70 8.99
N LEU A 83 -25.85 -3.81 9.29
CA LEU A 83 -24.81 -3.85 8.25
C LEU A 83 -25.03 -5.02 7.29
N ALA A 84 -25.38 -6.20 7.81
CA ALA A 84 -25.63 -7.40 7.00
C ALA A 84 -26.78 -7.20 6.01
N SER A 85 -27.82 -6.45 6.38
CA SER A 85 -28.97 -6.18 5.49
C SER A 85 -28.57 -5.48 4.19
N TYR A 86 -27.46 -4.73 4.19
CA TYR A 86 -26.90 -4.08 3.01
C TYR A 86 -25.77 -4.90 2.36
N LEU A 87 -24.85 -5.42 3.18
CA LEU A 87 -23.67 -6.14 2.69
C LEU A 87 -24.03 -7.47 2.02
N GLU A 88 -25.02 -8.19 2.55
CA GLU A 88 -25.42 -9.53 2.08
C GLU A 88 -26.58 -9.47 1.04
N ASP A 89 -26.98 -8.28 0.61
CA ASP A 89 -27.99 -8.11 -0.43
C ASP A 89 -27.46 -8.60 -1.79
N LYS A 90 -28.18 -9.55 -2.39
CA LYS A 90 -27.76 -10.25 -3.62
C LYS A 90 -27.70 -9.36 -4.85
N ASP A 91 -28.43 -8.24 -4.81
CA ASP A 91 -28.50 -7.26 -5.89
C ASP A 91 -27.53 -6.08 -5.68
N THR A 92 -26.72 -6.13 -4.62
CA THR A 92 -25.75 -5.10 -4.28
C THR A 92 -24.33 -5.57 -4.61
N ILE A 93 -23.60 -4.73 -5.34
CA ILE A 93 -22.16 -4.88 -5.58
C ILE A 93 -21.43 -4.14 -4.47
N VAL A 94 -20.87 -4.89 -3.53
CA VAL A 94 -20.04 -4.32 -2.46
C VAL A 94 -18.65 -3.99 -2.97
N MET A 95 -18.11 -2.86 -2.56
CA MET A 95 -16.77 -2.41 -2.92
C MET A 95 -16.07 -1.71 -1.76
N ALA A 96 -14.75 -1.72 -1.79
CA ALA A 96 -13.90 -0.93 -0.90
C ALA A 96 -12.61 -0.53 -1.62
N HIS A 97 -11.88 0.43 -1.07
CA HIS A 97 -10.58 0.84 -1.58
C HIS A 97 -9.47 0.15 -0.79
N SER A 98 -8.57 -0.57 -1.47
CA SER A 98 -7.67 -1.53 -0.78
C SER A 98 -8.41 -2.61 0.01
N ALA A 99 -9.54 -3.08 -0.55
CA ALA A 99 -10.59 -3.87 0.11
C ALA A 99 -10.16 -5.03 1.02
N ASN A 100 -8.99 -5.65 0.80
CA ASN A 100 -8.52 -6.74 1.67
C ASN A 100 -8.38 -6.29 3.13
N ASN A 101 -8.01 -5.03 3.37
CA ASN A 101 -7.89 -4.47 4.72
C ASN A 101 -9.25 -4.43 5.42
N ASP A 102 -10.27 -3.91 4.73
CA ASP A 102 -11.66 -3.84 5.23
C ASP A 102 -12.24 -5.21 5.49
N MET A 103 -12.05 -6.15 4.55
CA MET A 103 -12.55 -7.52 4.67
C MET A 103 -11.87 -8.28 5.83
N PHE A 104 -10.58 -8.02 6.06
CA PHE A 104 -9.89 -8.52 7.23
C PHE A 104 -10.47 -7.93 8.51
N MET A 105 -10.67 -6.61 8.56
CA MET A 105 -11.23 -5.93 9.73
C MET A 105 -12.65 -6.36 10.05
N PHE A 106 -13.52 -6.55 9.06
CA PHE A 106 -14.85 -7.13 9.27
C PHE A 106 -14.80 -8.51 9.92
N ASN A 107 -13.93 -9.40 9.45
CA ASN A 107 -13.79 -10.74 10.04
C ASN A 107 -13.28 -10.68 11.48
N GLU A 108 -12.26 -9.87 11.75
CA GLU A 108 -11.72 -9.71 13.10
C GLU A 108 -12.73 -9.04 14.04
N ALA A 109 -13.53 -8.08 13.56
CA ALA A 109 -14.59 -7.45 14.33
C ALA A 109 -15.71 -8.45 14.67
N CYS A 110 -16.18 -9.24 13.70
CA CYS A 110 -17.14 -10.31 13.96
C CYS A 110 -16.62 -11.32 14.99
N LYS A 111 -15.36 -11.75 14.84
CA LYS A 111 -14.70 -12.68 15.76
C LYS A 111 -14.60 -12.12 17.17
N ARG A 112 -14.18 -10.86 17.30
CA ARG A 112 -14.03 -10.16 18.59
C ARG A 112 -15.39 -9.93 19.27
N ALA A 113 -16.42 -9.59 18.50
CA ALA A 113 -17.76 -9.36 19.00
C ALA A 113 -18.56 -10.66 19.21
N HIS A 114 -17.99 -11.82 18.89
CA HIS A 114 -18.66 -13.13 18.96
C HIS A 114 -19.98 -13.18 18.17
N VAL A 115 -20.02 -12.54 17.00
CA VAL A 115 -21.18 -12.50 16.10
C VAL A 115 -20.94 -13.25 14.80
N LYS A 116 -22.02 -13.59 14.09
CA LYS A 116 -21.95 -14.30 12.81
C LYS A 116 -21.12 -13.52 11.79
N PRO A 117 -20.12 -14.14 11.14
CA PRO A 117 -19.40 -13.52 10.02
C PRO A 117 -20.32 -13.09 8.88
N PHE A 118 -19.88 -12.11 8.09
CA PHE A 118 -20.61 -11.69 6.89
C PHE A 118 -20.36 -12.64 5.70
N GLU A 119 -21.35 -12.75 4.82
CA GLU A 119 -21.27 -13.54 3.58
C GLU A 119 -21.68 -12.73 2.36
N PHE A 120 -20.70 -12.20 1.62
CA PHE A 120 -20.95 -11.43 0.40
C PHE A 120 -19.78 -11.47 -0.58
N ARG A 121 -20.00 -10.92 -1.78
CA ARG A 121 -18.94 -10.72 -2.78
C ARG A 121 -18.56 -9.26 -2.83
N PHE A 122 -17.28 -8.99 -3.08
CA PHE A 122 -16.77 -7.62 -3.12
C PHE A 122 -15.79 -7.40 -4.27
N ILE A 123 -15.61 -6.13 -4.64
CA ILE A 123 -14.57 -5.68 -5.57
C ILE A 123 -13.65 -4.66 -4.90
N CYS A 124 -12.43 -4.49 -5.44
CA CYS A 124 -11.47 -3.51 -4.97
C CYS A 124 -11.29 -2.41 -6.02
N THR A 125 -11.70 -1.18 -5.69
CA THR A 125 -11.68 -0.04 -6.62
C THR A 125 -10.25 0.38 -6.97
N GLN A 126 -9.30 0.26 -6.04
CA GLN A 126 -7.87 0.51 -6.28
C GLN A 126 -7.26 -0.47 -7.30
N MET A 127 -7.66 -1.74 -7.26
CA MET A 127 -7.21 -2.74 -8.23
C MET A 127 -7.83 -2.48 -9.61
N ILE A 128 -9.12 -2.10 -9.66
CA ILE A 128 -9.77 -1.70 -10.91
C ILE A 128 -9.03 -0.51 -11.53
N TYR A 129 -8.78 0.54 -10.75
CA TYR A 129 -8.00 1.70 -11.20
C TYR A 129 -6.64 1.28 -11.75
N SER A 130 -5.92 0.42 -11.02
CA SER A 130 -4.60 -0.08 -11.45
C SER A 130 -4.65 -0.77 -12.82
N ALA A 131 -5.73 -1.50 -13.10
CA ALA A 131 -5.93 -2.20 -14.37
C ALA A 131 -6.29 -1.23 -15.49
N VAL A 132 -7.13 -0.23 -15.21
CA VAL A 132 -7.58 0.77 -16.18
C VAL A 132 -6.46 1.74 -16.57
N TYR A 133 -5.65 2.17 -15.60
CA TYR A 133 -4.59 3.17 -15.81
C TYR A 133 -3.21 2.58 -16.02
N ASP A 134 -3.07 1.25 -16.01
CA ASP A 134 -1.78 0.56 -16.13
C ASP A 134 -0.74 1.11 -15.12
N VAL A 135 -1.14 1.24 -13.86
CA VAL A 135 -0.25 1.65 -12.76
C VAL A 135 0.15 0.48 -11.87
N GLU A 136 1.27 0.60 -11.17
CA GLU A 136 1.84 -0.47 -10.33
C GLU A 136 1.30 -0.47 -8.91
N ASN A 137 1.25 0.71 -8.30
CA ASN A 137 0.99 0.87 -6.87
C ASN A 137 -0.42 1.39 -6.56
N GLY A 138 -1.35 1.25 -7.52
CA GLY A 138 -2.67 1.85 -7.40
C GLY A 138 -2.62 3.37 -7.26
N ILE A 139 -3.62 3.90 -6.57
CA ILE A 139 -3.78 5.31 -6.23
C ILE A 139 -4.36 5.38 -4.82
N GLY A 140 -3.93 6.34 -4.01
CA GLY A 140 -4.54 6.62 -2.69
C GLY A 140 -5.75 7.53 -2.85
N LEU A 141 -6.70 7.48 -1.91
CA LEU A 141 -7.93 8.28 -1.98
C LEU A 141 -7.67 9.79 -1.94
N ASP A 142 -6.61 10.23 -1.24
CA ASP A 142 -6.09 11.60 -1.28
C ASP A 142 -5.81 12.05 -2.72
N LYS A 143 -5.12 11.23 -3.51
CA LYS A 143 -4.80 11.52 -4.91
C LYS A 143 -6.02 11.39 -5.82
N VAL A 144 -6.93 10.46 -5.52
CA VAL A 144 -8.21 10.36 -6.22
C VAL A 144 -9.01 11.64 -6.04
N SER A 145 -9.08 12.20 -4.83
CA SER A 145 -9.82 13.44 -4.57
C SER A 145 -9.28 14.60 -5.42
N VAL A 146 -7.96 14.70 -5.59
CA VAL A 146 -7.32 15.66 -6.51
C VAL A 146 -7.69 15.38 -7.95
N GLN A 147 -7.56 14.12 -8.41
CA GLN A 147 -7.85 13.72 -9.78
C GLN A 147 -9.32 13.99 -10.18
N LEU A 148 -10.24 13.90 -9.22
CA LEU A 148 -11.67 14.12 -9.44
C LEU A 148 -12.12 15.55 -9.12
N GLY A 149 -11.21 16.44 -8.70
CA GLY A 149 -11.54 17.83 -8.36
C GLY A 149 -12.41 17.99 -7.11
N ARG A 150 -12.28 17.08 -6.14
CA ARG A 150 -13.10 16.96 -4.92
C ARG A 150 -12.33 17.22 -3.62
N THR A 151 -11.20 17.90 -3.69
CA THR A 151 -10.32 18.13 -2.53
C THR A 151 -10.97 18.92 -1.39
N THR A 152 -11.90 19.83 -1.70
CA THR A 152 -12.61 20.65 -0.69
C THR A 152 -13.71 19.89 0.05
N GLU A 153 -14.18 18.79 -0.53
CA GLU A 153 -15.31 17.99 -0.04
C GLU A 153 -14.84 16.72 0.69
N PHE A 154 -13.55 16.42 0.62
CA PHE A 154 -12.98 15.15 1.06
C PHE A 154 -12.19 15.29 2.36
N GLN A 155 -12.69 14.67 3.43
CA GLN A 155 -11.95 14.50 4.67
C GLN A 155 -11.34 13.10 4.70
N HIS A 156 -10.04 13.02 4.39
CA HIS A 156 -9.33 11.75 4.43
C HIS A 156 -9.34 11.16 5.84
N HIS A 157 -9.57 9.84 5.95
CA HIS A 157 -9.75 9.10 7.20
C HIS A 157 -11.10 9.35 7.90
N GLN A 158 -12.07 9.90 7.18
CA GLN A 158 -13.47 9.84 7.57
C GLN A 158 -14.13 8.75 6.72
N ALA A 159 -14.51 7.64 7.36
CA ALA A 159 -14.84 6.41 6.64
C ALA A 159 -15.96 6.56 5.58
N ASP A 160 -16.97 7.40 5.82
CA ASP A 160 -18.02 7.65 4.84
C ASP A 160 -17.57 8.53 3.67
N ASP A 161 -16.66 9.48 3.88
CA ASP A 161 -16.01 10.25 2.81
C ASP A 161 -15.07 9.35 1.98
N ASP A 162 -14.29 8.48 2.62
CA ASP A 162 -13.42 7.51 1.95
C ASP A 162 -14.26 6.50 1.13
N SER A 163 -15.38 6.03 1.68
CA SER A 163 -16.36 5.20 0.97
C SER A 163 -16.93 5.92 -0.26
N GLU A 164 -17.32 7.19 -0.13
CA GLU A 164 -17.84 7.99 -1.23
C GLU A 164 -16.78 8.16 -2.33
N MET A 165 -15.54 8.46 -1.96
CA MET A 165 -14.44 8.62 -2.90
C MET A 165 -14.13 7.32 -3.65
N ALA A 166 -14.19 6.17 -2.97
CA ALA A 166 -14.05 4.86 -3.60
C ALA A 166 -15.19 4.57 -4.60
N LEU A 167 -16.43 4.96 -4.29
CA LEU A 167 -17.57 4.85 -5.22
C LEU A 167 -17.33 5.70 -6.48
N TYR A 168 -16.92 6.95 -6.31
CA TYR A 168 -16.61 7.83 -7.43
C TYR A 168 -15.42 7.35 -8.25
N LEU A 169 -14.42 6.70 -7.63
CA LEU A 169 -13.32 6.07 -8.36
C LEU A 169 -13.81 4.99 -9.32
N LEU A 170 -14.78 4.16 -8.90
CA LEU A 170 -15.39 3.17 -9.79
C LEU A 170 -16.12 3.85 -10.94
N LYS A 171 -16.96 4.86 -10.64
CA LYS A 171 -17.67 5.65 -11.66
C LYS A 171 -16.69 6.20 -12.70
N HIS A 172 -15.62 6.85 -12.24
CA HIS A 172 -14.58 7.40 -13.08
C HIS A 172 -13.92 6.34 -13.97
N CYS A 173 -13.62 5.15 -13.43
CA CYS A 173 -13.05 4.05 -14.23
C CYS A 173 -14.01 3.54 -15.31
N LEU A 174 -15.31 3.48 -15.02
CA LEU A 174 -16.33 3.08 -15.99
C LEU A 174 -16.46 4.14 -17.10
N GLU A 175 -16.56 5.42 -16.74
CA GLU A 175 -16.60 6.54 -17.69
C GLU A 175 -15.34 6.59 -18.57
N LYS A 176 -14.16 6.40 -17.97
CA LYS A 176 -12.88 6.40 -18.70
C LYS A 176 -12.81 5.29 -19.76
N THR A 177 -13.42 4.14 -19.48
CA THR A 177 -13.40 2.98 -20.38
C THR A 177 -14.60 2.93 -21.31
N GLY A 178 -15.66 3.68 -21.02
CA GLY A 178 -16.95 3.59 -21.73
C GLY A 178 -17.67 2.27 -21.53
N LEU A 179 -17.30 1.49 -20.50
CA LEU A 179 -17.86 0.16 -20.24
C LEU A 179 -18.91 0.20 -19.13
N THR A 180 -19.93 -0.63 -19.24
CA THR A 180 -20.76 -1.00 -18.09
C THR A 180 -19.97 -1.85 -17.09
N TYR A 181 -20.45 -1.95 -15.85
CA TYR A 181 -19.81 -2.80 -14.84
C TYR A 181 -19.66 -4.27 -15.32
N LYS A 182 -20.70 -4.84 -15.92
CA LYS A 182 -20.68 -6.23 -16.41
C LYS A 182 -19.63 -6.42 -17.51
N GLU A 183 -19.51 -5.45 -18.41
CA GLU A 183 -18.49 -5.47 -19.46
C GLU A 183 -17.08 -5.29 -18.89
N MET A 184 -16.90 -4.42 -17.91
CA MET A 184 -15.62 -4.25 -17.21
C MET A 184 -15.15 -5.56 -16.55
N ILE A 185 -16.04 -6.25 -15.83
CA ILE A 185 -15.74 -7.54 -15.22
C ILE A 185 -15.22 -8.55 -16.26
N LYS A 186 -15.89 -8.62 -17.41
CA LYS A 186 -15.48 -9.50 -18.52
C LYS A 186 -14.16 -9.06 -19.17
N ARG A 187 -14.04 -7.76 -19.50
CA ARG A 187 -12.90 -7.19 -20.24
C ARG A 187 -11.59 -7.28 -19.47
N TYR A 188 -11.63 -7.07 -18.16
CA TYR A 188 -10.46 -7.11 -17.29
C TYR A 188 -10.26 -8.46 -16.59
N GLY A 189 -11.16 -9.43 -16.85
CA GLY A 189 -11.14 -10.75 -16.22
C GLY A 189 -11.18 -10.65 -14.70
N ILE A 190 -12.09 -9.84 -14.16
CA ILE A 190 -12.24 -9.63 -12.73
C ILE A 190 -13.04 -10.80 -12.15
N THR A 191 -12.49 -11.45 -11.14
CA THR A 191 -13.24 -12.36 -10.27
C THR A 191 -13.45 -11.64 -8.94
N PRO A 192 -14.69 -11.25 -8.57
CA PRO A 192 -14.98 -10.64 -7.29
C PRO A 192 -14.43 -11.48 -6.13
N GLY A 193 -13.94 -10.80 -5.11
CA GLY A 193 -13.59 -11.43 -3.84
C GLY A 193 -14.83 -11.99 -3.14
N ARG A 194 -14.62 -12.83 -2.14
CA ARG A 194 -15.71 -13.47 -1.40
C ARG A 194 -15.41 -13.53 0.08
N MET A 195 -16.31 -13.00 0.89
CA MET A 195 -16.40 -13.23 2.33
C MET A 195 -17.20 -14.51 2.58
N LEU A 196 -16.66 -15.44 3.37
CA LEU A 196 -17.34 -16.68 3.74
C LEU A 196 -16.72 -17.30 5.00
N ASN A 197 -17.56 -17.75 5.95
CA ASN A 197 -17.15 -18.51 7.13
C ASN A 197 -16.03 -17.85 7.96
N GLY A 198 -16.06 -16.52 8.14
CA GLY A 198 -15.05 -15.80 8.92
C GLY A 198 -13.69 -15.67 8.23
N SER A 199 -13.65 -15.86 6.91
CA SER A 199 -12.47 -15.71 6.06
C SER A 199 -12.82 -15.00 4.76
N PHE A 200 -11.83 -14.64 3.96
CA PHE A 200 -12.08 -14.11 2.62
C PHE A 200 -11.08 -14.58 1.57
N THR A 201 -11.57 -14.68 0.33
CA THR A 201 -10.73 -14.79 -0.86
C THR A 201 -10.63 -13.42 -1.52
N PRO A 202 -9.42 -12.87 -1.75
CA PRO A 202 -9.24 -11.59 -2.43
C PRO A 202 -9.83 -11.56 -3.84
N MET A 203 -10.19 -10.36 -4.30
CA MET A 203 -10.52 -10.14 -5.70
C MET A 203 -9.32 -10.48 -6.59
N ARG A 204 -9.57 -11.08 -7.76
CA ARG A 204 -8.54 -11.30 -8.79
C ARG A 204 -8.86 -10.47 -10.03
N CYS A 205 -7.82 -10.02 -10.73
CA CYS A 205 -7.95 -9.35 -12.02
C CYS A 205 -6.92 -9.94 -12.98
N ALA A 206 -7.39 -10.60 -14.04
CA ALA A 206 -6.51 -11.25 -15.02
C ALA A 206 -5.63 -10.23 -15.76
N GLU A 207 -6.18 -9.06 -16.07
CA GLU A 207 -5.43 -8.00 -16.76
C GLU A 207 -4.24 -7.51 -15.91
N LEU A 208 -4.44 -7.26 -14.61
CA LEU A 208 -3.34 -6.92 -13.71
C LEU A 208 -2.23 -7.99 -13.68
N GLY A 209 -2.62 -9.27 -13.72
CA GLY A 209 -1.66 -10.38 -13.82
C GLY A 209 -0.79 -10.28 -15.07
N LYS A 210 -1.40 -10.00 -16.23
CA LYS A 210 -0.69 -9.80 -17.50
C LYS A 210 0.21 -8.56 -17.46
N LEU A 211 -0.27 -7.45 -16.93
CA LEU A 211 0.50 -6.21 -16.79
C LEU A 211 1.74 -6.44 -15.92
N ARG A 212 1.59 -7.10 -14.76
CA ARG A 212 2.73 -7.47 -13.89
C ARG A 212 3.75 -8.33 -14.63
N GLN A 213 3.30 -9.35 -15.36
CA GLN A 213 4.20 -10.22 -16.14
C GLN A 213 4.95 -9.44 -17.22
N ARG A 214 4.25 -8.58 -17.97
CA ARG A 214 4.85 -7.74 -19.02
C ARG A 214 5.90 -6.80 -18.45
N ARG A 215 5.60 -6.09 -17.36
CA ARG A 215 6.56 -5.18 -16.72
C ARG A 215 7.77 -5.95 -16.18
N LYS A 216 7.58 -7.13 -15.58
CA LYS A 216 8.69 -8.00 -15.16
C LYS A 216 9.60 -8.39 -16.34
N GLN A 217 9.03 -8.75 -17.49
CA GLN A 217 9.80 -9.07 -18.69
C GLN A 217 10.58 -7.85 -19.23
N GLN A 218 9.94 -6.68 -19.28
CA GLN A 218 10.58 -5.43 -19.70
C GLN A 218 11.71 -5.03 -18.75
N ALA A 219 11.47 -5.13 -17.43
CA ALA A 219 12.46 -4.86 -16.41
C ALA A 219 13.69 -5.77 -16.56
N PHE A 220 13.46 -7.07 -16.75
CA PHE A 220 14.54 -8.03 -16.97
C PHE A 220 15.33 -7.74 -18.26
N ALA A 221 14.65 -7.41 -19.36
CA ALA A 221 15.30 -7.05 -20.62
C ALA A 221 16.18 -5.79 -20.48
N LEU A 222 15.68 -4.77 -19.78
CA LEU A 222 16.41 -3.52 -19.54
C LEU A 222 17.63 -3.74 -18.64
N GLN A 223 17.48 -4.52 -17.56
CA GLN A 223 18.60 -4.89 -16.70
C GLN A 223 19.68 -5.66 -17.47
N ARG A 224 19.31 -6.60 -18.35
CA ARG A 224 20.29 -7.30 -19.20
C ARG A 224 20.97 -6.37 -20.20
N LYS A 225 20.26 -5.38 -20.74
CA LYS A 225 20.83 -4.35 -21.61
C LYS A 225 21.88 -3.55 -20.84
N TRP A 226 21.54 -3.02 -19.67
CA TRP A 226 22.49 -2.29 -18.83
C TRP A 226 23.68 -3.15 -18.40
N GLN A 227 23.47 -4.42 -18.03
CA GLN A 227 24.59 -5.32 -17.73
C GLN A 227 25.57 -5.52 -18.90
N LYS A 228 25.12 -5.37 -20.16
CA LYS A 228 25.99 -5.42 -21.34
C LYS A 228 26.67 -4.07 -21.60
N GLU A 229 25.94 -2.96 -21.48
CA GLU A 229 26.46 -1.61 -21.71
C GLU A 229 27.46 -1.18 -20.62
N VAL A 230 27.23 -1.64 -19.39
CA VAL A 230 28.04 -1.36 -18.21
C VAL A 230 29.20 -2.36 -18.07
N LYS A 231 29.29 -3.38 -18.94
CA LYS A 231 30.35 -4.41 -18.95
C LYS A 231 31.71 -3.89 -19.46
N VAL A 232 31.98 -2.61 -19.27
CA VAL A 232 33.30 -2.01 -19.45
C VAL A 232 34.09 -2.29 -18.17
N ASP A 233 35.38 -2.61 -18.29
CA ASP A 233 36.22 -3.01 -17.15
C ASP A 233 36.15 -2.00 -15.99
N GLY A 234 35.90 -2.50 -14.78
CA GLY A 234 35.90 -1.73 -13.54
C GLY A 234 34.55 -1.17 -13.06
N VAL A 235 33.45 -1.35 -13.81
CA VAL A 235 32.17 -0.77 -13.40
C VAL A 235 31.37 -1.68 -12.46
N VAL A 236 30.93 -1.14 -11.32
CA VAL A 236 30.13 -1.85 -10.32
C VAL A 236 28.65 -1.48 -10.44
N THR A 237 27.79 -2.49 -10.52
CA THR A 237 26.32 -2.31 -10.48
C THR A 237 25.77 -2.81 -9.15
N MET A 238 24.80 -2.10 -8.60
CA MET A 238 24.14 -2.47 -7.35
C MET A 238 22.62 -2.30 -7.46
N HIS A 239 21.86 -3.29 -6.99
CA HIS A 239 20.40 -3.19 -6.93
C HIS A 239 19.96 -2.56 -5.61
N LEU A 240 19.01 -1.65 -5.67
CA LEU A 240 18.45 -0.94 -4.52
C LEU A 240 16.96 -1.19 -4.39
N ASP A 241 16.52 -1.28 -3.13
CA ASP A 241 15.10 -1.09 -2.79
C ASP A 241 14.59 0.25 -3.38
N PRO A 242 13.37 0.30 -3.93
CA PRO A 242 12.81 1.52 -4.50
C PRO A 242 12.94 2.77 -3.61
N ARG A 243 12.73 2.63 -2.29
CA ARG A 243 12.84 3.75 -1.33
C ARG A 243 14.25 4.29 -1.29
N PHE A 244 15.26 3.43 -1.13
CA PHE A 244 16.65 3.87 -1.04
C PHE A 244 17.16 4.42 -2.37
N PHE A 245 16.73 3.85 -3.50
CA PHE A 245 17.03 4.41 -4.82
C PHE A 245 16.51 5.85 -4.94
N ASP A 246 15.24 6.08 -4.58
CA ASP A 246 14.62 7.40 -4.68
C ASP A 246 15.29 8.42 -3.72
N LEU A 247 15.72 7.97 -2.53
CA LEU A 247 16.46 8.81 -1.58
C LEU A 247 17.86 9.19 -2.10
N ILE A 248 18.58 8.28 -2.76
CA ILE A 248 19.86 8.63 -3.40
C ILE A 248 19.62 9.58 -4.56
N LYS A 249 18.65 9.30 -5.42
CA LYS A 249 18.28 10.18 -6.54
C LYS A 249 17.94 11.60 -6.07
N ALA A 250 17.25 11.72 -4.93
CA ALA A 250 16.92 12.99 -4.29
C ALA A 250 18.05 13.59 -3.45
N ARG A 251 19.26 13.01 -3.47
CA ARG A 251 20.44 13.42 -2.67
C ARG A 251 20.20 13.47 -1.16
N SER A 252 19.16 12.81 -0.67
CA SER A 252 18.83 12.72 0.76
C SER A 252 19.54 11.57 1.45
N LYS A 253 19.81 10.49 0.72
CA LYS A 253 20.73 9.41 1.10
C LYS A 253 22.01 9.58 0.28
N THR A 254 23.13 9.81 0.94
CA THR A 254 24.44 10.04 0.30
C THR A 254 25.46 8.95 0.64
N VAL A 255 25.10 8.01 1.53
CA VAL A 255 25.97 6.89 1.92
C VAL A 255 25.23 5.59 1.68
N GLU A 256 25.84 4.69 0.90
CA GLU A 256 25.33 3.34 0.67
C GLU A 256 26.14 2.30 1.44
N LEU A 257 25.46 1.53 2.29
CA LEU A 257 26.05 0.46 3.10
C LEU A 257 25.92 -0.89 2.39
N ARG A 258 27.01 -1.64 2.34
CA ARG A 258 27.05 -3.01 1.81
C ARG A 258 27.95 -3.89 2.67
N LEU A 259 27.63 -5.17 2.77
CA LEU A 259 28.60 -6.14 3.26
C LEU A 259 29.75 -6.28 2.25
N SER A 260 30.98 -6.31 2.77
CA SER A 260 32.19 -6.43 1.98
C SER A 260 32.24 -7.75 1.23
N ASP A 261 32.45 -7.72 -0.08
CA ASP A 261 32.79 -8.90 -0.89
C ASP A 261 33.79 -8.50 -1.95
N ALA A 262 34.37 -9.47 -2.66
CA ALA A 262 35.38 -9.22 -3.69
C ALA A 262 34.99 -8.14 -4.72
N LYS A 263 33.68 -7.94 -5.00
CA LYS A 263 33.24 -6.87 -5.91
C LYS A 263 33.23 -5.50 -5.25
N ARG A 264 32.92 -5.41 -3.95
CA ARG A 264 32.83 -4.16 -3.18
C ARG A 264 34.21 -3.74 -2.69
N ASP A 265 35.07 -4.70 -2.38
CA ASP A 265 36.49 -4.51 -2.05
C ASP A 265 37.31 -3.96 -3.23
N ALA A 266 36.87 -4.23 -4.46
CA ALA A 266 37.54 -3.72 -5.65
C ALA A 266 37.23 -2.24 -5.97
N VAL A 267 36.20 -1.66 -5.34
CA VAL A 267 35.77 -0.27 -5.59
C VAL A 267 36.74 0.71 -4.95
N LYS A 268 37.12 1.76 -5.68
CA LYS A 268 38.03 2.82 -5.23
C LYS A 268 37.34 4.18 -5.24
N VAL A 269 37.90 5.10 -4.46
CA VAL A 269 37.50 6.52 -4.53
C VAL A 269 37.70 7.04 -5.96
N GLY A 270 36.68 7.70 -6.48
CA GLY A 270 36.63 8.18 -7.86
C GLY A 270 35.86 7.27 -8.82
N ASP A 271 35.67 5.99 -8.48
CA ASP A 271 34.92 5.04 -9.30
C ASP A 271 33.43 5.43 -9.39
N ALA A 272 32.77 4.96 -10.45
CA ALA A 272 31.34 5.09 -10.60
C ALA A 272 30.61 3.80 -10.19
N ILE A 273 29.56 3.94 -9.38
CA ILE A 273 28.60 2.89 -9.07
C ILE A 273 27.31 3.19 -9.84
N TYR A 274 26.77 2.16 -10.50
CA TYR A 274 25.50 2.21 -11.21
C TYR A 274 24.42 1.51 -10.39
N PHE A 275 23.52 2.28 -9.82
CA PHE A 275 22.39 1.78 -9.06
C PHE A 275 21.22 1.43 -9.97
N ILE A 276 20.62 0.27 -9.74
CA ILE A 276 19.44 -0.21 -10.45
C ILE A 276 18.28 -0.26 -9.45
N LYS A 277 17.21 0.48 -9.74
CA LYS A 277 15.98 0.42 -8.94
C LYS A 277 15.34 -0.96 -9.08
N ASN A 278 15.18 -1.67 -7.98
CA ASN A 278 14.51 -2.97 -7.95
C ASN A 278 12.98 -2.80 -7.97
N SER A 279 12.45 -2.47 -9.15
CA SER A 279 11.01 -2.31 -9.39
C SER A 279 10.62 -2.93 -10.74
N HIS A 280 9.32 -3.03 -11.02
CA HIS A 280 8.84 -3.40 -12.35
C HIS A 280 9.04 -2.28 -13.39
N THR A 281 9.47 -1.10 -12.96
CA THR A 281 9.83 0.08 -13.76
C THR A 281 11.28 0.49 -13.42
N PRO A 282 12.28 -0.35 -13.72
CA PRO A 282 13.62 -0.12 -13.24
C PRO A 282 14.19 1.17 -13.84
N GLN A 283 14.96 1.88 -13.02
CA GLN A 283 15.71 3.07 -13.38
C GLN A 283 17.19 2.80 -13.09
N LEU A 284 18.06 3.46 -13.85
CA LEU A 284 19.51 3.44 -13.64
C LEU A 284 19.92 4.80 -13.08
N LEU A 285 20.79 4.80 -12.08
CA LEU A 285 21.36 6.00 -11.51
C LEU A 285 22.88 5.83 -11.42
N LYS A 286 23.64 6.79 -11.92
CA LYS A 286 25.09 6.81 -11.79
C LYS A 286 25.49 7.70 -10.62
N ALA A 287 26.32 7.18 -9.72
CA ALA A 287 26.92 7.96 -8.65
C ALA A 287 28.43 7.73 -8.61
N LYS A 288 29.18 8.78 -8.25
CA LYS A 288 30.62 8.72 -8.05
C LYS A 288 30.92 8.47 -6.58
N VAL A 289 31.88 7.58 -6.32
CA VAL A 289 32.39 7.34 -4.97
C VAL A 289 33.32 8.47 -4.57
N THR A 290 32.99 9.18 -3.50
CA THR A 290 33.76 10.33 -2.99
C THR A 290 34.65 9.96 -1.81
N SER A 291 34.21 9.01 -0.98
CA SER A 291 35.01 8.39 0.10
C SER A 291 34.49 6.98 0.42
N ILE A 292 35.31 6.19 1.11
CA ILE A 292 34.98 4.82 1.54
C ILE A 292 35.37 4.68 3.02
N GLU A 293 34.43 4.21 3.83
CA GLU A 293 34.65 3.86 5.24
C GLU A 293 34.29 2.38 5.47
N ARG A 294 34.88 1.79 6.51
CA ARG A 294 34.67 0.38 6.89
C ARG A 294 34.32 0.29 8.36
N PHE A 295 33.40 -0.61 8.66
CA PHE A 295 32.82 -0.83 9.98
C PHE A 295 32.75 -2.33 10.26
N ASP A 296 32.89 -2.72 11.52
CA ASP A 296 32.84 -4.12 11.92
C ASP A 296 31.42 -4.71 11.83
N SER A 297 30.40 -3.85 11.89
CA SER A 297 28.99 -4.23 11.84
C SER A 297 28.08 -3.09 11.38
N PHE A 298 26.85 -3.40 11.01
CA PHE A 298 25.82 -2.40 10.71
C PHE A 298 25.48 -1.53 11.92
N GLU A 299 25.57 -2.09 13.13
CA GLU A 299 25.41 -1.36 14.38
C GLU A 299 26.49 -0.28 14.52
N SER A 300 27.77 -0.63 14.35
CA SER A 300 28.86 0.34 14.42
C SER A 300 28.81 1.41 13.31
N ALA A 301 28.31 1.05 12.12
CA ALA A 301 28.06 2.00 11.04
C ALA A 301 26.92 2.97 11.39
N TYR A 302 25.85 2.48 12.00
CA TYR A 302 24.72 3.29 12.44
C TYR A 302 25.13 4.31 13.51
N ASP A 303 25.90 3.87 14.51
CA ASP A 303 26.37 4.75 15.59
C ASP A 303 27.33 5.85 15.11
N SER A 304 28.04 5.62 14.00
CA SER A 304 29.08 6.51 13.50
C SER A 304 28.61 7.48 12.40
N LEU A 305 27.60 7.10 11.61
CA LEU A 305 27.17 7.85 10.43
C LEU A 305 25.91 8.68 10.71
N ASP A 306 25.75 9.78 9.99
CA ASP A 306 24.49 10.52 10.01
C ASP A 306 23.33 9.63 9.50
N HIS A 307 22.30 9.42 10.33
CA HIS A 307 21.22 8.49 10.00
C HIS A 307 20.44 8.91 8.75
N ALA A 308 20.34 10.21 8.46
CA ALA A 308 19.70 10.67 7.23
C ALA A 308 20.52 10.28 6.00
N SER A 309 21.84 10.44 6.04
CA SER A 309 22.77 10.08 4.96
C SER A 309 22.70 8.62 4.55
N ILE A 310 22.35 7.70 5.46
CA ILE A 310 22.14 6.27 5.19
C ILE A 310 20.68 5.91 4.89
N GLY A 311 19.75 6.87 4.90
CA GLY A 311 18.34 6.70 4.51
C GLY A 311 17.37 6.38 5.65
N PHE A 312 17.79 6.60 6.89
CA PHE A 312 17.10 6.24 8.14
C PHE A 312 16.91 7.45 9.08
N ARG A 313 16.64 8.64 8.51
CA ARG A 313 16.33 9.86 9.28
C ARG A 313 15.26 9.59 10.35
N ASP A 314 15.52 10.01 11.58
CA ASP A 314 14.63 9.89 12.75
C ASP A 314 14.19 8.44 13.06
N VAL A 315 14.92 7.43 12.55
CA VAL A 315 14.67 6.02 12.82
C VAL A 315 15.59 5.55 13.94
N GLY A 316 15.05 4.86 14.93
CA GLY A 316 15.85 4.26 16.02
C GLY A 316 16.55 2.96 15.61
N ILE A 317 17.58 2.59 16.37
CA ILE A 317 18.45 1.44 16.09
C ILE A 317 17.71 0.12 15.84
N MET A 318 16.65 -0.17 16.61
CA MET A 318 15.88 -1.42 16.44
C MET A 318 15.24 -1.52 15.06
N GLU A 319 14.63 -0.45 14.56
CA GLU A 319 13.97 -0.44 13.25
C GLU A 319 15.00 -0.43 12.11
N TYR A 320 16.14 0.23 12.31
CA TYR A 320 17.27 0.14 11.41
C TYR A 320 17.77 -1.30 11.28
N MET A 321 18.08 -1.95 12.40
CA MET A 321 18.61 -3.32 12.42
C MET A 321 17.62 -4.33 11.86
N GLU A 322 16.32 -4.21 12.18
CA GLU A 322 15.27 -5.03 11.57
C GLU A 322 15.31 -4.93 10.04
N LYS A 323 15.47 -3.71 9.49
CA LYS A 323 15.56 -3.51 8.04
C LYS A 323 16.86 -4.06 7.45
N MET A 324 17.98 -3.93 8.15
CA MET A 324 19.25 -4.48 7.69
C MET A 324 19.24 -6.01 7.68
N PHE A 325 18.65 -6.65 8.70
CA PHE A 325 18.49 -8.10 8.74
C PHE A 325 17.51 -8.66 7.72
N GLU A 326 16.51 -7.88 7.30
CA GLU A 326 15.65 -8.22 6.16
C GLU A 326 16.45 -8.32 4.85
N LEU A 327 17.47 -7.46 4.67
CA LEU A 327 18.31 -7.40 3.48
C LEU A 327 19.51 -8.36 3.55
N TYR A 328 20.11 -8.45 4.73
CA TYR A 328 21.31 -9.22 5.05
C TYR A 328 21.05 -9.97 6.36
N PRO A 329 20.53 -11.21 6.31
CA PRO A 329 20.39 -12.03 7.50
C PRO A 329 21.70 -12.08 8.31
N GLU A 330 21.61 -12.12 9.63
CA GLU A 330 22.75 -12.01 10.57
C GLU A 330 23.91 -12.96 10.23
N GLU A 331 23.59 -14.18 9.81
CA GLU A 331 24.57 -15.18 9.34
C GLU A 331 25.45 -14.69 8.17
N LYS A 332 24.96 -13.76 7.35
CA LYS A 332 25.71 -13.17 6.23
C LYS A 332 26.61 -12.03 6.64
N GLU A 333 26.32 -11.35 7.74
CA GLU A 333 27.18 -10.30 8.31
C GLU A 333 28.37 -10.92 9.06
N GLN A 334 28.17 -12.09 9.68
CA GLN A 334 29.23 -12.80 10.39
C GLN A 334 30.46 -13.02 9.49
N GLY A 335 31.59 -12.47 9.94
CA GLY A 335 32.89 -12.58 9.26
C GLY A 335 33.07 -11.65 8.06
N ARG A 336 32.20 -10.63 7.88
CA ARG A 336 32.32 -9.63 6.80
C ARG A 336 32.16 -8.23 7.38
N GLU A 337 33.09 -7.34 7.01
CA GLU A 337 32.96 -5.91 7.31
C GLU A 337 31.77 -5.29 6.56
N VAL A 338 31.25 -4.20 7.09
CA VAL A 338 30.36 -3.28 6.39
C VAL A 338 31.18 -2.19 5.73
N VAL A 339 30.99 -2.02 4.42
CA VAL A 339 31.60 -0.94 3.63
C VAL A 339 30.55 0.15 3.39
N ALA A 340 30.92 1.38 3.70
CA ALA A 340 30.13 2.58 3.44
C ALA A 340 30.74 3.34 2.25
N PHE A 341 30.00 3.40 1.14
CA PHE A 341 30.36 4.22 -0.01
C PHE A 341 29.68 5.57 0.13
N HIS A 342 30.46 6.65 0.24
CA HIS A 342 29.93 8.00 0.12
C HIS A 342 29.80 8.35 -1.35
N LEU A 343 28.66 8.94 -1.70
CA LEU A 343 28.18 9.04 -3.06
C LEU A 343 27.89 10.50 -3.41
N ASP A 344 28.33 10.88 -4.60
CA ASP A 344 27.85 12.07 -5.29
C ASP A 344 27.10 11.65 -6.56
N VAL A 345 25.84 12.05 -6.66
CA VAL A 345 24.99 11.67 -7.80
C VAL A 345 25.39 12.51 -9.01
N CYS A 346 25.85 11.83 -10.07
CA CYS A 346 26.20 12.48 -11.31
C CYS A 346 24.93 13.09 -11.94
N GLU A 347 25.00 14.37 -12.32
CA GLU A 347 23.92 15.00 -13.09
C GLU A 347 23.85 14.36 -14.48
N GLU A 348 22.62 14.16 -14.98
CA GLU A 348 22.35 13.68 -16.35
C GLU A 348 22.52 14.78 -17.38
#